data_AF-A0A1F7CWF4-F1
#
_entry.id   AF-A0A1F7CWF4-F1
#
_cell.length_a   1.000
_cell.length_b   1.000
_cell.length_c   1.000
_cell.angle_alpha   90.00
_cell.angle_beta   90.00
_cell.angle_gamma   90.00
#
_symmetry.space_group_name_H-M   'P 1'
#
loop_
_entity.id
_entity.type
_entity.pdbx_description
1 polymer ?
#
loop_
_entity_poly.entity_id
_entity_poly.type
_entity_poly.pdbx_seq_one_letter_code
_entity_poly.pdbx_strand_id
1 'polypeptide(L)'
;MIALRSTLARSVTFATSMLVAGQAWAANSIGNIPDIGTGNADIRATIIKIIKEVLNFMALVAVVLIVIAGIRLVISQGEEAEKDKAKKTIIYVVIGLIVIVLARAIVEFVAKVLGL
;
A
#
# COMPACT_ATOMS: atom_id res chain seq x y z
N MET A 1 -36.23 29.46 9.00
CA MET A 1 -35.38 29.33 7.80
C MET A 1 -33.87 29.31 8.09
N ILE A 2 -33.39 29.62 9.32
CA ILE A 2 -31.95 29.68 9.66
C ILE A 2 -31.28 28.27 9.81
N ALA A 3 -31.98 27.27 10.34
CA ALA A 3 -31.41 25.95 10.65
C ALA A 3 -31.02 25.12 9.40
N LEU A 4 -31.60 25.41 8.23
CA LEU A 4 -31.35 24.70 6.97
C LEU A 4 -30.02 25.10 6.31
N ARG A 5 -29.50 26.30 6.61
CA ARG A 5 -28.23 26.80 6.05
C ARG A 5 -27.00 26.23 6.77
N SER A 6 -27.10 25.91 8.06
CA SER A 6 -26.01 25.33 8.86
C SER A 6 -25.82 23.83 8.65
N THR A 7 -26.86 23.09 8.25
CA THR A 7 -26.76 21.65 7.97
C THR A 7 -26.13 21.37 6.61
N LEU A 8 -26.39 22.22 5.60
CA LEU A 8 -25.73 22.16 4.30
C LEU A 8 -24.24 22.55 4.38
N ALA A 9 -23.87 23.49 5.26
CA ALA A 9 -22.46 23.82 5.49
C ALA A 9 -21.68 22.63 6.07
N ARG A 10 -22.30 21.88 7.00
CA ARG A 10 -21.69 20.70 7.63
C ARG A 10 -21.51 19.52 6.68
N SER A 11 -22.42 19.31 5.73
CA SER A 11 -22.26 18.24 4.72
C SER A 11 -21.16 18.57 3.72
N VAL A 12 -20.98 19.84 3.35
CA VAL A 12 -19.90 20.28 2.46
C VAL A 12 -18.54 20.12 3.14
N THR A 13 -18.41 20.50 4.41
CA THR A 13 -17.15 20.31 5.15
C THR A 13 -16.79 18.83 5.30
N PHE A 14 -17.77 17.96 5.55
CA PHE A 14 -17.57 16.51 5.59
C PHE A 14 -17.11 15.97 4.23
N ALA A 15 -17.76 16.35 3.13
CA ALA A 15 -17.36 15.95 1.78
C ALA A 15 -15.93 16.41 1.42
N THR A 16 -15.55 17.64 1.78
CA THR A 16 -14.19 18.14 1.55
C THR A 16 -13.15 17.41 2.40
N SER A 17 -13.48 17.00 3.62
CA SER A 17 -12.56 16.24 4.48
C SER A 17 -12.32 14.83 3.96
N MET A 18 -13.31 14.16 3.38
CA MET A 18 -13.15 12.83 2.77
C MET A 18 -12.31 12.89 1.49
N LEU A 19 -12.46 13.97 0.71
CA LEU A 19 -11.65 14.21 -0.47
C LEU A 19 -10.18 14.46 -0.09
N VAL A 20 -9.92 15.38 0.85
CA VAL A 20 -8.55 15.69 1.31
C VAL A 20 -7.91 14.51 2.04
N ALA A 21 -8.67 13.77 2.84
CA ALA A 21 -8.17 12.54 3.44
C ALA A 21 -7.78 11.53 2.35
N GLY A 22 -8.66 11.27 1.37
CA GLY A 22 -8.37 10.36 0.25
C GLY A 22 -7.12 10.76 -0.54
N GLN A 23 -6.91 12.07 -0.75
CA GLN A 23 -5.72 12.63 -1.39
C GLN A 23 -4.46 12.47 -0.53
N ALA A 24 -4.56 12.66 0.79
CA ALA A 24 -3.44 12.53 1.72
C ALA A 24 -2.96 11.07 1.84
N TRP A 25 -3.88 10.10 1.80
CA TRP A 25 -3.52 8.68 1.70
C TRP A 25 -2.93 8.36 0.31
N ALA A 26 -3.48 8.91 -0.78
CA ALA A 26 -2.97 8.66 -2.13
C ALA A 26 -1.57 9.27 -2.37
N ALA A 27 -1.30 10.47 -1.86
CA ALA A 27 -0.02 11.16 -2.02
C ALA A 27 1.13 10.50 -1.24
N ASN A 28 0.84 9.77 -0.16
CA ASN A 28 1.83 8.96 0.56
C ASN A 28 1.90 7.51 0.06
N SER A 29 0.85 7.02 -0.62
CA SER A 29 0.79 5.63 -1.13
C SER A 29 1.35 5.49 -2.55
N ILE A 30 1.35 6.58 -3.34
CA ILE A 30 2.05 6.66 -4.62
C ILE A 30 3.40 7.32 -4.32
N GLY A 31 4.47 6.53 -4.43
CA GLY A 31 5.82 6.95 -4.06
C GLY A 31 6.29 8.17 -4.87
N ASN A 32 7.28 8.86 -4.32
CA ASN A 32 8.02 9.92 -4.99
C ASN A 32 8.60 9.38 -6.31
N ILE A 33 7.93 9.67 -7.43
CA ILE A 33 8.41 9.33 -8.78
C ILE A 33 9.88 9.77 -8.94
N PRO A 34 10.81 8.84 -9.21
CA PRO A 34 12.23 9.16 -9.28
C PRO A 34 12.54 10.13 -10.42
N ASP A 35 13.26 11.21 -10.12
CA ASP A 35 13.98 11.97 -11.15
C ASP A 35 15.09 11.07 -11.73
N ILE A 36 14.96 10.72 -13.01
CA ILE A 36 15.81 9.75 -13.71
C ILE A 36 16.88 10.46 -14.57
N GLY A 37 17.06 11.77 -14.42
CA GLY A 37 17.90 12.49 -15.35
C GLY A 37 18.40 13.84 -14.84
N THR A 38 19.32 13.82 -13.89
CA THR A 38 20.33 14.89 -13.76
C THR A 38 21.64 14.27 -13.27
N GLY A 39 22.71 14.49 -14.02
CA GLY A 39 24.03 13.88 -13.81
C GLY A 39 24.57 14.09 -12.40
N ASN A 40 25.33 13.09 -11.93
CA ASN A 40 25.98 12.97 -10.61
C ASN A 40 25.13 12.42 -9.45
N ALA A 41 23.92 11.89 -9.69
CA ALA A 41 23.27 11.05 -8.69
C ALA A 41 24.02 9.71 -8.59
N ASP A 42 24.64 9.46 -7.43
CA ASP A 42 25.22 8.17 -7.07
C ASP A 42 24.32 7.04 -7.57
N ILE A 43 24.86 6.18 -8.45
CA ILE A 43 24.16 5.00 -8.99
C ILE A 43 23.49 4.19 -7.85
N ARG A 44 24.10 4.21 -6.66
CA ARG A 44 23.61 3.62 -5.42
C ARG A 44 22.30 4.26 -4.93
N ALA A 45 22.17 5.58 -4.95
CA ALA A 45 20.95 6.29 -4.59
C ALA A 45 19.81 5.98 -5.57
N THR A 46 20.11 5.87 -6.87
CA THR A 46 19.13 5.51 -7.90
C THR A 46 18.63 4.08 -7.70
N ILE A 47 19.52 3.12 -7.41
CA ILE A 47 19.13 1.73 -7.10
C ILE A 47 18.21 1.67 -5.88
N ILE A 48 18.56 2.36 -4.79
CA ILE A 48 17.74 2.39 -3.57
C ILE A 48 16.36 2.98 -3.85
N LYS A 49 16.26 4.04 -4.66
CA LYS A 49 14.98 4.65 -5.06
C LYS A 49 14.12 3.66 -5.86
N ILE A 50 14.69 3.01 -6.87
CA ILE A 50 13.96 2.02 -7.70
C ILE A 50 13.45 0.87 -6.83
N ILE A 51 14.29 0.35 -5.93
CA ILE A 51 13.88 -0.74 -5.03
C ILE A 51 12.71 -0.29 -4.14
N LYS A 52 12.76 0.91 -3.54
CA LYS A 52 11.66 1.44 -2.71
C LYS A 52 10.35 1.56 -3.50
N GLU A 53 10.42 1.98 -4.76
CA GLU A 53 9.26 2.11 -5.63
C GLU A 53 8.65 0.73 -5.96
N VAL A 54 9.49 -0.26 -6.29
CA VAL A 54 9.05 -1.64 -6.52
C VAL A 54 8.41 -2.23 -5.27
N LEU A 55 8.98 -1.99 -4.08
CA LEU A 55 8.41 -2.46 -2.80
C LEU A 55 7.01 -1.86 -2.55
N ASN A 56 6.80 -0.58 -2.90
CA ASN A 56 5.49 0.06 -2.79
C ASN A 56 4.48 -0.58 -3.76
N PHE A 57 4.88 -0.85 -5.00
CA PHE A 57 4.02 -1.52 -5.98
C PHE A 57 3.67 -2.95 -5.54
N MET A 58 4.64 -3.70 -5.00
CA MET A 58 4.40 -5.02 -4.44
C MET A 58 3.42 -5.01 -3.26
N ALA A 59 3.47 -3.98 -2.41
CA ALA A 59 2.52 -3.83 -1.31
C ALA A 59 1.08 -3.66 -1.81
N LEU A 60 0.87 -2.87 -2.87
CA LEU A 60 -0.44 -2.72 -3.51
C LEU A 60 -0.97 -4.06 -4.05
N VAL A 61 -0.12 -4.81 -4.75
CA VAL A 61 -0.49 -6.13 -5.29
C VAL A 61 -0.83 -7.11 -4.16
N ALA A 62 -0.09 -7.08 -3.05
CA ALA A 62 -0.36 -7.92 -1.89
C ALA A 62 -1.77 -7.68 -1.32
N VAL A 63 -2.22 -6.43 -1.22
CA VAL A 63 -3.57 -6.09 -0.75
C VAL A 63 -4.64 -6.69 -1.66
N VAL A 64 -4.47 -6.62 -2.98
CA VAL A 64 -5.42 -7.21 -3.95
C VAL A 64 -5.51 -8.73 -3.76
N LEU A 65 -4.37 -9.40 -3.56
CA LEU A 65 -4.33 -10.85 -3.31
C LEU A 65 -5.03 -11.25 -2.01
N ILE A 66 -4.92 -10.44 -0.94
CA ILE A 66 -5.66 -10.65 0.31
C ILE A 66 -7.17 -10.60 0.06
N VAL A 67 -7.66 -9.64 -0.71
CA VAL A 67 -9.09 -9.49 -1.01
C VAL A 67 -9.61 -10.71 -1.78
N ILE A 68 -8.88 -11.15 -2.80
CA ILE A 68 -9.25 -12.34 -3.59
C ILE A 68 -9.29 -13.60 -2.71
N ALA A 69 -8.27 -13.79 -1.86
CA ALA A 69 -8.20 -14.92 -0.95
C ALA A 69 -9.34 -14.90 0.10
N GLY A 70 -9.67 -13.71 0.62
CA GLY A 70 -10.77 -13.51 1.57
C GLY A 70 -12.14 -13.84 0.96
N ILE A 71 -12.41 -13.36 -0.25
CA ILE A 71 -13.65 -13.69 -0.96
C ILE A 71 -13.75 -15.20 -1.21
N ARG A 72 -12.65 -15.84 -1.63
CA ARG A 72 -12.61 -17.29 -1.84
C ARG A 72 -12.93 -18.08 -0.57
N LEU A 73 -12.42 -17.64 0.59
CA LEU A 73 -12.71 -18.27 1.89
C LEU A 73 -14.22 -18.23 2.22
N VAL A 74 -14.88 -17.09 1.94
CA VAL A 74 -16.31 -16.89 2.23
C VAL A 74 -17.23 -17.69 1.29
N ILE A 75 -16.85 -17.85 0.02
CA ILE A 75 -17.64 -18.59 -0.98
C ILE A 75 -17.53 -20.11 -0.80
N SER A 76 -16.47 -20.60 -0.16
CA SER A 76 -16.17 -22.04 0.02
C SER A 76 -17.15 -22.80 0.95
N GLN A 77 -18.39 -22.33 1.16
CA GLN A 77 -19.25 -22.69 2.30
C GLN A 77 -19.56 -24.20 2.47
N GLY A 78 -19.41 -25.04 1.44
CA GLY A 78 -19.78 -26.46 1.51
C GLY A 78 -18.64 -27.49 1.37
N GLU A 79 -17.49 -27.12 0.78
CA GLU A 79 -16.43 -28.08 0.43
C GLU A 79 -15.18 -27.86 1.30
N GLU A 80 -14.87 -28.82 2.18
CA GLU A 80 -13.70 -28.75 3.08
C GLU A 80 -12.39 -28.53 2.31
N ALA A 81 -12.26 -29.14 1.13
CA ALA A 81 -11.08 -29.01 0.28
C ALA A 81 -10.85 -27.57 -0.23
N GLU A 82 -11.91 -26.82 -0.56
CA GLU A 82 -11.77 -25.42 -0.99
C GLU A 82 -11.48 -24.49 0.20
N LYS A 83 -12.04 -24.78 1.38
CA LYS A 83 -11.72 -24.05 2.62
C LYS A 83 -10.24 -24.19 2.99
N ASP A 84 -9.68 -25.39 2.89
CA ASP A 84 -8.28 -25.63 3.21
C ASP A 84 -7.32 -25.00 2.20
N LYS A 85 -7.67 -25.00 0.91
CA LYS A 85 -6.91 -24.24 -0.10
C LYS A 85 -6.91 -22.74 0.20
N ALA A 86 -8.08 -22.16 0.50
CA ALA A 86 -8.19 -20.73 0.81
C ALA A 86 -7.36 -20.35 2.06
N LYS A 87 -7.40 -21.16 3.12
CA LYS A 87 -6.54 -20.96 4.31
C LYS A 87 -5.06 -20.98 3.97
N LYS A 88 -4.60 -21.95 3.18
CA LYS A 88 -3.18 -22.03 2.75
C LYS A 88 -2.79 -20.79 1.94
N THR A 89 -3.65 -20.34 1.02
CA THR A 89 -3.42 -19.10 0.27
C THR A 89 -3.27 -17.89 1.19
N ILE A 90 -4.13 -17.73 2.19
CA ILE A 90 -4.03 -16.64 3.16
C ILE A 90 -2.68 -16.69 3.90
N ILE A 91 -2.25 -17.87 4.37
CA ILE A 91 -0.97 -18.02 5.05
C ILE A 91 0.20 -17.59 4.15
N TYR A 92 0.21 -18.00 2.88
CA TYR A 92 1.26 -17.57 1.94
C TYR A 92 1.26 -16.06 1.70
N VAL A 93 0.08 -15.45 1.60
CA VAL A 93 -0.04 -13.99 1.41
C VAL A 93 0.43 -13.24 2.65
N VAL A 94 0.13 -13.73 3.85
CA VAL A 94 0.62 -13.15 5.11
C VAL A 94 2.15 -13.22 5.20
N ILE A 95 2.74 -14.36 4.81
CA ILE A 95 4.21 -14.50 4.76
C ILE A 95 4.81 -13.50 3.75
N GLY A 96 4.19 -13.33 2.57
CA GLY A 96 4.60 -12.34 1.59
C GLY A 96 4.57 -10.90 2.14
N LEU A 97 3.53 -10.56 2.90
CA LEU A 97 3.41 -9.23 3.54
C LEU A 97 4.55 -8.99 4.54
N ILE A 98 4.89 -9.99 5.35
CA ILE A 98 6.00 -9.94 6.31
C ILE A 98 7.32 -9.70 5.59
N VAL A 99 7.55 -10.40 4.48
CA VAL A 99 8.77 -10.23 3.66
C VAL A 99 8.88 -8.82 3.09
N ILE A 100 7.79 -8.21 2.64
CA ILE A 100 7.80 -6.82 2.13
C ILE A 100 8.21 -5.83 3.22
N VAL A 101 7.68 -6.00 4.44
CA VAL A 101 8.04 -5.15 5.59
C VAL A 101 9.52 -5.30 5.95
N LEU A 102 10.02 -6.54 5.98
CA LEU A 102 11.44 -6.82 6.23
C LEU A 102 12.34 -6.26 5.13
N ALA A 103 11.93 -6.36 3.87
CA ALA A 103 12.68 -5.83 2.74
C ALA A 103 12.89 -4.31 2.85
N ARG A 104 11.87 -3.54 3.29
CA ARG A 104 12.01 -2.09 3.54
C ARG A 104 13.09 -1.80 4.57
N ALA A 105 13.04 -2.52 5.70
CA ALA A 105 14.01 -2.34 6.79
C ALA A 105 15.46 -2.62 6.33
N ILE A 106 15.67 -3.66 5.52
CA ILE A 106 16.98 -3.99 4.96
C ILE A 106 17.46 -2.88 4.01
N VAL A 107 16.59 -2.39 3.13
CA VAL A 107 16.94 -1.33 2.16
C VAL A 107 17.33 -0.03 2.87
N GLU A 108 16.59 0.34 3.92
CA GLU A 108 16.91 1.51 4.75
C GLU A 108 18.21 1.34 5.54
N PHE A 109 18.46 0.14 6.06
CA PHE A 109 19.71 -0.18 6.72
C PHE A 109 20.91 -0.06 5.78
N VAL A 110 20.81 -0.61 4.56
CA VAL A 110 21.88 -0.50 3.54
C VAL A 110 22.08 0.96 3.12
N ALA A 111 21.02 1.73 2.93
CA ALA A 111 21.12 3.16 2.62
C ALA A 111 21.90 3.91 3.71
N LYS A 112 21.53 3.69 4.97
CA LYS A 112 22.17 4.31 6.14
C LYS A 112 23.65 3.92 6.30
N VAL A 113 23.99 2.65 6.09
CA VAL A 113 25.38 2.16 6.18
C VAL A 113 26.26 2.74 5.09
N LEU A 114 25.70 2.97 3.89
CA LEU A 114 26.40 3.58 2.77
C LEU A 114 26.51 5.11 2.88
N GLY A 115 25.93 5.74 3.92
CA GLY A 115 25.99 7.18 4.15
C GLY A 115 25.15 8.01 3.18
N LEU A 116 24.12 7.40 2.57
CA LEU A 116 23.10 8.04 1.74
C LEU A 116 21.88 8.44 2.59
#